data_AF-A0A976PJM6-F1
#
_entry.id   AF-A0A976PJM6-F1
#
_cell.length_a   1.000
_cell.length_b   1.000
_cell.length_c   1.000
_cell.angle_alpha   90.00
_cell.angle_beta   90.00
_cell.angle_gamma   90.00
#
_symmetry.space_group_name_H-M   'P 1'
#
loop_
_entity.id
_entity.type
_entity.pdbx_description
1 polymer ?
#
loop_
_entity_poly.entity_id
_entity_poly.type
_entity_poly.pdbx_seq_one_letter_code
_entity_poly.pdbx_strand_id
1 'polypeptide(L)'
;MSQLPSPSPILFSLDQHPLLPPLCDQLQGRIGSLETRQFPDGETYLRVTTPVAGKDCIVVANLAHPNDKFLPLVFLLNTLKELGARSVGV
;
A
#
# COMPACT_ATOMS: atom_id res chain seq x y z
N MET A 1 -25.96 -10.65 16.91
CA MET A 1 -24.93 -11.20 16.00
C MET A 1 -23.74 -10.28 16.04
N SER A 2 -22.76 -10.60 16.89
CA SER A 2 -21.56 -9.80 17.10
C SER A 2 -20.67 -9.91 15.87
N GLN A 3 -20.49 -8.83 15.10
CA GLN A 3 -19.47 -8.79 14.05
C GLN A 3 -18.11 -9.03 14.73
N LEU A 4 -17.38 -10.05 14.28
CA LEU A 4 -15.96 -10.15 14.61
C LEU A 4 -15.29 -8.84 14.18
N PRO A 5 -14.37 -8.26 14.97
CA PRO A 5 -13.62 -7.10 14.51
C PRO A 5 -12.89 -7.49 13.23
N SER A 6 -13.23 -6.85 12.11
CA SER A 6 -12.44 -6.92 10.89
C SER A 6 -11.00 -6.54 11.27
N PRO A 7 -9.98 -7.35 10.94
CA PRO A 7 -8.63 -7.03 11.38
C PRO A 7 -8.19 -5.72 10.73
N SER A 8 -7.57 -4.85 11.53
CA SER A 8 -7.10 -3.52 11.14
C SER A 8 -6.34 -3.57 9.80
N PRO A 9 -6.77 -2.82 8.77
CA PRO A 9 -6.10 -2.83 7.48
C PRO A 9 -4.72 -2.15 7.55
N ILE A 10 -3.83 -2.51 6.63
CA ILE A 10 -2.55 -1.85 6.45
C ILE A 10 -2.64 -0.92 5.23
N LEU A 11 -2.38 0.36 5.44
CA LEU A 11 -2.48 1.38 4.40
C LEU A 11 -1.08 1.72 3.87
N PHE A 12 -0.93 1.77 2.55
CA PHE A 12 0.31 2.10 1.87
C PHE A 12 0.10 3.28 0.92
N SER A 13 1.18 4.01 0.63
CA SER A 13 1.27 4.93 -0.51
C SER A 13 2.70 4.95 -1.03
N LEU A 14 2.87 5.18 -2.33
CA LEU A 14 4.18 5.28 -2.98
C LEU A 14 4.91 6.59 -2.60
N ASP A 15 4.13 7.61 -2.24
CA ASP A 15 4.57 8.95 -1.88
C ASP A 15 3.96 9.40 -0.55
N GLN A 16 4.38 10.56 -0.04
CA GLN A 16 3.74 11.13 1.14
C GLN A 16 2.33 11.60 0.78
N HIS A 17 1.33 10.82 1.22
CA HIS A 17 -0.06 11.10 0.87
C HIS A 17 -0.83 11.73 2.05
N PRO A 18 -1.44 12.92 1.88
CA PRO A 18 -2.10 13.65 2.98
C PRO A 18 -3.33 12.92 3.53
N LEU A 19 -3.97 12.06 2.72
CA LEU A 19 -5.09 11.23 3.18
C LEU A 19 -4.66 9.98 3.96
N LEU A 20 -3.38 9.59 3.95
CA LEU A 20 -2.96 8.35 4.62
C LEU A 20 -3.20 8.41 6.14
N PRO A 21 -2.78 9.47 6.89
CA PRO A 21 -3.04 9.55 8.33
C PRO A 21 -4.53 9.57 8.70
N PRO A 22 -5.41 10.41 8.11
CA PRO A 22 -6.83 10.43 8.48
C PRO A 22 -7.56 9.14 8.08
N LEU A 23 -7.18 8.49 6.97
CA LEU A 23 -7.75 7.17 6.62
C LEU A 23 -7.33 6.09 7.61
N CYS A 24 -6.07 6.10 8.08
CA CYS A 24 -5.64 5.19 9.13
C CYS A 24 -6.44 5.38 10.42
N ASP A 25 -6.66 6.63 10.84
CA ASP A 25 -7.45 6.94 12.04
C ASP A 25 -8.89 6.44 11.91
N GLN A 26 -9.57 6.78 10.81
CA GLN A 26 -10.97 6.41 10.58
C GLN A 26 -11.19 4.89 10.41
N LEU A 27 -10.24 4.20 9.78
CA LEU A 27 -10.33 2.76 9.53
C LEU A 27 -9.73 1.92 10.68
N GLN A 28 -9.25 2.57 11.74
CA GLN A 28 -8.47 1.92 12.80
C GLN A 28 -7.32 1.07 12.22
N GLY A 29 -6.74 1.56 11.12
CA GLY A 29 -5.70 0.91 10.34
C GLY A 29 -4.30 1.30 10.82
N ARG A 30 -3.29 0.78 10.12
CA ARG A 30 -1.88 1.08 10.39
C ARG A 30 -1.19 1.48 9.11
N ILE A 31 -0.27 2.45 9.19
CA ILE A 31 0.57 2.83 8.05
C ILE A 31 1.60 1.73 7.82
N GLY A 32 1.61 1.16 6.63
CA GLY A 32 2.63 0.26 6.15
C GLY A 32 3.86 1.01 5.65
N SER A 33 5.02 0.38 5.80
CA SER A 33 6.32 0.92 5.39
C SER A 33 6.79 0.29 4.08
N LEU A 34 7.32 1.14 3.21
CA LEU A 34 7.92 0.80 1.92
C LEU A 34 9.34 1.37 1.86
N GLU A 35 10.26 0.64 1.26
CA GLU A 35 11.51 1.18 0.74
C GLU A 35 11.35 1.36 -0.77
N THR A 36 11.59 2.57 -1.27
CA THR A 36 11.55 2.88 -2.70
C THR A 36 12.87 3.52 -3.14
N ARG A 37 13.30 3.21 -4.36
CA ARG A 37 14.46 3.83 -4.98
C ARG A 37 14.24 3.89 -6.49
N GLN A 38 14.62 5.00 -7.10
CA GLN A 38 14.74 5.09 -8.55
C GLN A 38 16.21 4.93 -8.97
N PHE A 39 16.42 4.13 -10.01
CA PHE A 39 17.73 3.96 -10.62
C PHE A 39 17.92 4.99 -11.76
N PRO A 40 19.18 5.32 -12.12
CA PRO A 40 19.46 6.32 -13.16
C PRO A 40 18.98 5.94 -14.57
N ASP A 41 18.72 4.65 -14.82
CA ASP A 41 18.17 4.10 -16.05
C ASP A 41 16.64 4.20 -16.14
N GLY A 42 15.98 4.70 -15.08
CA GLY A 42 14.53 4.84 -15.00
C GLY A 42 13.83 3.64 -14.35
N GLU A 43 14.56 2.63 -13.89
CA GLU A 43 13.98 1.51 -13.16
C GLU A 43 13.55 1.91 -11.74
N THR A 44 12.52 1.23 -11.22
CA THR A 44 12.03 1.43 -9.85
C THR A 44 12.27 0.17 -9.01
N TYR A 45 13.01 0.34 -7.92
CA TYR A 45 13.07 -0.62 -6.83
C TYR A 45 11.99 -0.31 -5.80
N LEU A 46 11.25 -1.34 -5.39
CA LEU A 46 10.27 -1.27 -4.32
C LEU A 46 10.37 -2.51 -3.43
N ARG A 47 10.32 -2.29 -2.11
CA ARG A 47 10.26 -3.35 -1.12
C ARG A 47 9.27 -3.01 -0.03
N VAL A 48 8.32 -3.92 0.22
CA VAL A 48 7.41 -3.85 1.36
C VAL A 48 8.15 -4.36 2.60
N THR A 49 8.29 -3.53 3.63
CA THR A 49 9.01 -3.91 4.87
C THR A 49 8.07 -4.30 6.00
N THR A 50 6.79 -3.91 5.91
CA THR A 50 5.76 -4.32 6.88
C THR A 50 5.23 -5.72 6.55
N PRO A 51 5.12 -6.64 7.51
CA PRO A 51 4.49 -7.95 7.28
C PRO A 51 3.00 -7.81 6.91
N VAL A 52 2.61 -8.39 5.77
CA VAL A 52 1.24 -8.26 5.22
C VAL A 52 0.48 -9.59 5.11
N ALA A 53 1.11 -10.72 5.41
CA ALA A 53 0.48 -12.03 5.28
C ALA A 53 -0.85 -12.12 6.08
N GLY A 54 -1.94 -12.47 5.39
CA GLY A 54 -3.29 -12.60 5.95
C GLY A 54 -3.98 -11.27 6.29
N LYS A 55 -3.39 -10.12 5.94
CA LYS A 55 -3.93 -8.78 6.22
C LYS A 55 -4.65 -8.18 5.02
N ASP A 56 -5.67 -7.38 5.26
CA ASP A 56 -6.21 -6.49 4.22
C ASP A 56 -5.26 -5.31 4.02
N CYS A 57 -4.91 -5.05 2.77
CA CYS A 57 -4.04 -3.95 2.39
C CYS A 57 -4.81 -2.96 1.52
N ILE A 58 -4.65 -1.67 1.81
CA ILE A 58 -5.24 -0.57 1.05
C ILE A 58 -4.10 0.27 0.49
N VAL A 59 -4.12 0.56 -0.80
CA VAL A 59 -3.12 1.42 -1.43
C VAL A 59 -3.75 2.73 -1.83
N VAL A 60 -3.30 3.82 -1.21
CA VAL A 60 -3.74 5.18 -1.53
C VAL A 60 -2.78 5.78 -2.55
N ALA A 61 -3.27 6.07 -3.75
CA ALA A 61 -2.45 6.58 -4.84
C ALA A 61 -3.02 7.89 -5.41
N ASN A 62 -2.17 8.90 -5.56
CA ASN A 62 -2.49 10.09 -6.34
C ASN A 62 -2.08 9.88 -7.80
N LEU A 63 -3.06 9.73 -8.69
CA LEU A 63 -2.86 9.47 -10.11
C LEU A 63 -2.80 10.74 -11.00
N ALA A 64 -2.64 11.94 -10.43
CA ALA A 64 -2.25 13.11 -11.22
C ALA A 64 -0.89 12.86 -11.89
N HIS A 65 -0.79 13.02 -13.22
CA HIS A 65 0.38 12.60 -14.02
C HIS A 65 0.74 11.12 -13.82
N PRO A 66 -0.09 10.18 -14.32
CA PRO A 66 -0.06 8.78 -13.91
C PRO A 66 1.06 7.96 -14.55
N ASN A 67 1.62 8.37 -15.70
CA ASN A 67 2.56 7.55 -16.48
C ASN A 67 3.75 7.05 -15.64
N ASP A 68 4.36 7.94 -14.86
CA ASP A 68 5.54 7.61 -14.05
C ASP A 68 5.17 6.89 -12.74
N LYS A 69 3.88 6.82 -12.41
CA LYS A 69 3.36 6.24 -11.17
C LYS A 69 2.71 4.88 -11.37
N PHE A 70 2.21 4.62 -12.57
CA PHE A 70 1.41 3.44 -12.88
C PHE A 70 2.21 2.16 -12.69
N LEU A 71 3.43 2.09 -13.23
CA LEU A 71 4.26 0.89 -13.11
C LEU A 71 4.69 0.62 -11.64
N PRO A 72 5.21 1.60 -10.87
CA PRO A 72 5.44 1.42 -9.43
C PRO A 72 4.20 0.99 -8.64
N LEU A 73 3.02 1.52 -8.99
CA LEU A 73 1.76 1.14 -8.35
C LEU A 73 1.42 -0.32 -8.62
N VAL A 74 1.49 -0.76 -9.88
CA VAL A 74 1.26 -2.15 -10.26
C VAL A 74 2.24 -3.08 -9.53
N PHE A 75 3.52 -2.70 -9.43
CA PHE A 75 4.51 -3.46 -8.68
C PHE A 75 4.15 -3.57 -7.19
N LEU A 76 3.80 -2.46 -6.53
CA LEU A 76 3.34 -2.50 -5.14
C LEU A 76 2.14 -3.44 -4.95
N LEU A 77 1.10 -3.28 -5.79
CA LEU A 77 -0.10 -4.10 -5.70
C LEU A 77 0.20 -5.59 -5.90
N ASN A 78 1.08 -5.93 -6.84
CA ASN A 78 1.48 -7.31 -7.10
C ASN A 78 2.33 -7.87 -5.95
N THR A 79 3.33 -7.12 -5.47
CA THR A 79 4.17 -7.52 -4.34
C THR A 79 3.35 -7.78 -3.08
N LEU A 80 2.32 -6.96 -2.79
CA LEU A 80 1.42 -7.20 -1.65
C LEU A 80 0.68 -8.53 -1.77
N LYS A 81 0.21 -8.89 -2.97
CA LYS A 81 -0.44 -10.18 -3.24
C LYS A 81 0.54 -11.35 -3.08
N GLU A 82 1.74 -11.24 -3.63
CA GLU A 82 2.79 -12.26 -3.55
C GLU A 82 3.25 -12.50 -2.11
N LEU A 83 3.28 -11.46 -1.27
CA LEU A 83 3.58 -11.55 0.16
C LEU A 83 2.41 -12.10 1.01
N GLY A 84 1.31 -12.50 0.37
CA GLY A 84 0.18 -13.18 1.01
C GLY A 84 -0.82 -12.24 1.68
N ALA A 85 -0.93 -10.98 1.25
CA ALA A 85 -2.04 -10.12 1.66
C ALA A 85 -3.39 -10.81 1.36
N ARG A 86 -4.32 -10.75 2.31
CA ARG A 86 -5.66 -11.34 2.17
C ARG A 86 -6.46 -10.65 1.07
N SER A 87 -6.36 -9.33 1.02
CA SER A 87 -6.94 -8.50 -0.03
C SER A 87 -6.02 -7.31 -0.29
N VAL A 88 -6.06 -6.81 -1.52
CA VAL A 88 -5.35 -5.59 -1.94
C VAL A 88 -6.34 -4.76 -2.73
N GLY A 89 -6.75 -3.61 -2.17
CA GLY A 89 -7.78 -2.73 -2.73
C GLY A 89 -7.32 -1.28 -2.88
N VAL A 90 -8.05 -0.57 -3.74
CA VAL A 90 -8.01 0.89 -3.95
C VAL A 90 -9.33 1.47 -3.47
#